data_AF-A0A3P8GI66-F1
#
_entry.id   AF-A0A3P8GI66-F1
#
_cell.length_a   1.000
_cell.length_b   1.000
_cell.length_c   1.000
_cell.angle_alpha   90.00
_cell.angle_beta   90.00
_cell.angle_gamma   90.00
#
_symmetry.space_group_name_H-M   'P 1'
#
loop_
_entity.id
_entity.type
_entity.pdbx_description
1 polymer ?
#
loop_
_entity_poly.entity_id
_entity_poly.type
_entity_poly.pdbx_seq_one_letter_code
_entity_poly.pdbx_strand_id
1 'polypeptide(L)'
;MVTRHFLACLSTDAEGAETIVRLCIGKPTLPRTFHSSISTANLLTSEDGELFESKGLMILALNYLEVYIYDRWAEKDMPVFQLGEWILPDNIQILTGQTCPPPLLTEADLISLMDRHGIGTDATHAEHIETIKQRLYVGLEQNKFLVPGQLGMGLVEGYDSMGFEMSKPNLRSEFEADLKL
;
A
#
# COMPACT_ATOMS: atom_id res chain seq x y z
N MET A 1 0.01 6.19 -23.54
CA MET A 1 -0.04 5.45 -22.27
C MET A 1 -0.29 3.97 -22.49
N VAL A 2 -1.34 3.57 -23.23
CA VAL A 2 -1.71 2.15 -23.42
C VAL A 2 -0.62 1.31 -24.10
N THR A 3 0.11 1.84 -25.09
CA THR A 3 1.16 1.10 -25.81
C THR A 3 2.32 0.69 -24.92
N ARG A 4 2.78 1.56 -24.01
CA ARG A 4 3.84 1.22 -23.05
C ARG A 4 3.38 0.18 -22.04
N HIS A 5 2.14 0.31 -21.57
CA HIS A 5 1.54 -0.66 -20.67
C HIS A 5 1.43 -2.05 -21.34
N PHE A 6 0.91 -2.09 -22.58
CA PHE A 6 0.82 -3.32 -23.37
C PHE A 6 2.18 -3.99 -23.59
N LEU A 7 3.18 -3.22 -24.02
CA LEU A 7 4.54 -3.74 -24.22
C LEU A 7 5.15 -4.25 -22.90
N ALA A 8 4.88 -3.58 -21.78
CA ALA A 8 5.34 -4.02 -20.46
C ALA A 8 4.64 -5.31 -20.01
N CYS A 9 3.34 -5.48 -20.27
CA CYS A 9 2.63 -6.73 -19.99
C CYS A 9 3.14 -7.93 -20.81
N LEU A 10 3.77 -7.68 -21.96
CA LEU A 10 4.42 -8.72 -22.77
C LEU A 10 5.89 -8.93 -22.41
N SER A 11 6.46 -8.07 -21.56
CA SER A 11 7.83 -8.17 -21.09
C SER A 11 7.92 -9.10 -19.88
N THR A 12 9.15 -9.51 -19.54
CA THR A 12 9.42 -10.22 -18.28
C THR A 12 9.36 -9.27 -17.08
N ASP A 13 9.10 -9.85 -15.91
CA ASP A 13 9.10 -9.15 -14.63
C ASP A 13 10.51 -8.64 -14.29
N ALA A 14 10.60 -7.52 -13.58
CA ALA A 14 11.89 -7.01 -13.10
C ALA A 14 12.49 -7.99 -12.08
N GLU A 15 13.79 -8.25 -12.19
CA GLU A 15 14.52 -9.16 -11.32
C GLU A 15 15.42 -8.38 -10.36
N GLY A 16 15.44 -8.77 -9.09
CA GLY A 16 16.25 -8.14 -8.07
C GLY A 16 16.57 -9.11 -6.93
N ALA A 17 17.58 -8.75 -6.16
CA ALA A 17 18.02 -9.48 -4.97
C ALA A 17 17.75 -8.62 -3.72
N GLU A 18 16.91 -9.15 -2.81
CA GLU A 18 16.71 -8.57 -1.47
C GLU A 18 17.74 -9.17 -0.51
N THR A 19 18.43 -8.31 0.24
CA THR A 19 19.34 -8.70 1.32
C THR A 19 18.75 -8.26 2.64
N ILE A 20 18.61 -9.17 3.60
CA ILE A 20 18.05 -8.87 4.93
C ILE A 20 19.14 -9.13 5.98
N VAL A 21 19.45 -8.10 6.75
CA VAL A 21 20.40 -8.17 7.88
C VAL A 21 19.63 -7.92 9.17
N ARG A 22 19.77 -8.85 10.11
CA ARG A 22 19.13 -8.78 11.42
C ARG A 22 20.20 -8.54 12.49
N LEU A 23 19.97 -7.50 13.29
CA LEU A 23 20.87 -7.03 14.34
C LEU A 23 20.20 -7.24 15.69
N CYS A 24 20.91 -7.82 16.64
CA CYS A 24 20.44 -7.95 18.01
C CYS A 24 21.21 -7.00 18.92
N ILE A 25 20.49 -6.18 19.67
CA ILE A 25 21.04 -5.29 20.69
C ILE A 25 20.68 -5.87 22.06
N GLY A 26 21.66 -6.42 22.77
CA GLY A 26 21.40 -7.18 23.98
C GLY A 26 22.65 -7.62 24.74
N LYS A 27 22.47 -8.51 25.72
CA LYS A 27 23.62 -9.06 26.46
C LYS A 27 24.46 -9.92 25.51
N PRO A 28 25.79 -9.91 25.63
CA PRO A 28 26.65 -10.82 24.88
C PRO A 28 26.52 -12.24 25.46
N THR A 29 25.39 -12.90 25.26
CA THR A 29 25.29 -14.34 25.45
C THR A 29 25.94 -14.99 24.22
N LEU A 30 27.15 -15.52 24.40
CA LEU A 30 27.75 -16.40 23.38
C LEU A 30 26.70 -17.47 23.01
N PRO A 31 26.48 -17.78 21.71
CA PRO A 31 25.75 -18.98 21.36
C PRO A 31 26.47 -20.14 22.05
N ARG A 32 25.78 -20.76 23.02
CA ARG A 32 26.27 -21.93 23.74
C ARG A 32 26.65 -22.97 22.70
N THR A 33 27.95 -23.21 22.56
CA THR A 33 28.62 -24.31 21.86
C THR A 33 27.74 -25.07 20.86
N PHE A 34 28.01 -24.85 19.56
CA PHE A 34 27.56 -25.69 18.46
C PHE A 34 27.90 -27.17 18.76
N HIS A 35 26.96 -27.88 19.36
CA HIS A 35 26.92 -29.33 19.30
C HIS A 35 25.95 -29.72 18.19
N SER A 36 26.43 -30.63 17.37
CA SER A 36 25.89 -31.04 16.09
C SER A 36 24.37 -31.29 16.08
N SER A 37 23.78 -30.87 14.96
CA SER A 37 22.50 -31.30 14.38
C SER A 37 21.25 -30.51 14.80
N ILE A 38 20.64 -29.89 13.80
CA ILE A 38 19.20 -29.55 13.64
C ILE A 38 18.83 -28.05 13.74
N SER A 39 18.29 -27.56 12.62
CA SER A 39 17.54 -26.31 12.36
C SER A 39 18.24 -24.95 12.51
N THR A 40 18.68 -24.42 11.37
CA THR A 40 19.12 -23.03 11.07
C THR A 40 18.03 -21.96 11.25
N ALA A 41 16.97 -22.19 12.02
CA ALA A 41 15.78 -21.33 12.00
C ALA A 41 15.64 -20.36 13.18
N ASN A 42 16.21 -20.64 14.35
CA ASN A 42 15.91 -19.86 15.56
C ASN A 42 17.18 -19.51 16.33
N LEU A 43 17.91 -18.46 15.93
CA LEU A 43 19.12 -18.03 16.64
C LEU A 43 19.03 -16.64 17.28
N LEU A 44 17.85 -16.03 17.36
CA LEU A 44 17.64 -14.77 18.08
C LEU A 44 16.23 -14.78 18.68
N THR A 45 16.09 -15.23 19.93
CA THR A 45 14.87 -15.10 20.72
C THR A 45 14.85 -13.73 21.40
N SER A 46 13.67 -13.11 21.52
CA SER A 46 13.47 -11.81 22.19
C SER A 46 13.94 -11.78 23.66
N GLU A 47 14.32 -12.93 24.22
CA GLU A 47 14.87 -13.07 25.58
C GLU A 47 16.33 -12.58 25.70
N ASP A 48 17.06 -12.46 24.58
CA ASP A 48 18.48 -12.04 24.56
C ASP A 48 18.69 -10.53 24.34
N GLY A 49 17.67 -9.81 23.86
CA GLY A 49 17.73 -8.39 23.53
C GLY A 49 16.65 -7.91 22.55
N GLU A 50 16.84 -6.72 22.00
CA GLU A 50 15.96 -6.11 20.98
C GLU A 50 16.46 -6.44 19.57
N LEU A 51 15.55 -6.83 18.67
CA LEU A 51 15.86 -7.20 17.29
C LEU A 51 15.55 -6.04 16.33
N PHE A 52 16.53 -5.67 15.51
CA PHE A 52 16.40 -4.69 14.44
C PHE A 52 16.62 -5.37 13.09
N GLU A 53 15.86 -4.95 12.08
CA GLU A 53 15.99 -5.46 10.72
C GLU A 53 16.35 -4.31 9.77
N SER A 54 17.36 -4.54 8.94
CA SER A 54 17.67 -3.70 7.80
C SER A 54 17.56 -4.51 6.52
N LYS A 55 17.03 -3.87 5.48
CA LYS A 55 16.84 -4.46 4.15
C LYS A 55 17.62 -3.68 3.11
N GLY A 56 18.29 -4.37 2.22
CA GLY A 56 18.93 -3.86 1.01
C GLY A 56 18.26 -4.46 -0.21
N LEU A 57 18.30 -3.74 -1.32
CA LEU A 57 17.70 -4.15 -2.59
C LEU A 57 18.62 -3.78 -3.74
N MET A 58 18.98 -4.76 -4.55
CA MET A 58 19.78 -4.59 -5.77
C MET A 58 18.97 -5.09 -6.96
N ILE A 59 18.84 -4.29 -8.01
CA ILE A 59 18.11 -4.65 -9.22
C ILE A 59 19.07 -5.35 -10.17
N LEU A 60 18.78 -6.60 -10.51
CA LEU A 60 19.59 -7.41 -11.42
C LEU A 60 19.23 -7.16 -12.87
N ALA A 61 17.93 -6.99 -13.15
CA ALA A 61 17.41 -6.67 -14.48
C ALA A 61 16.11 -5.85 -14.36
N LEU A 62 16.07 -4.69 -15.03
CA LEU A 62 14.90 -3.80 -15.01
C LEU A 62 13.72 -4.35 -15.81
N ASN A 63 13.98 -5.07 -16.90
CA ASN A 63 12.99 -5.68 -17.79
C ASN A 63 11.83 -4.71 -18.13
N TYR A 64 10.59 -5.01 -17.73
CA TYR A 64 9.42 -4.19 -18.06
C TYR A 64 9.55 -2.71 -17.62
N LEU A 65 10.35 -2.41 -16.59
CA LEU A 65 10.57 -1.06 -16.07
C LEU A 65 11.29 -0.15 -17.09
N GLU A 66 12.02 -0.70 -18.06
CA GLU A 66 12.63 0.09 -19.13
C GLU A 66 11.57 0.70 -20.07
N VAL A 67 10.46 -0.03 -20.27
CA VAL A 67 9.38 0.35 -21.17
C VAL A 67 8.32 1.19 -20.42
N TYR A 68 8.04 0.85 -19.16
CA TYR A 68 6.99 1.43 -18.34
C TYR A 68 7.51 2.40 -17.26
N ILE A 69 7.95 3.58 -17.69
CA ILE A 69 8.54 4.66 -16.87
C ILE A 69 7.64 5.26 -15.77
N TYR A 70 6.38 4.83 -15.69
CA TYR A 70 5.41 5.31 -14.70
C TYR A 70 5.49 4.54 -13.39
N ASP A 71 6.04 3.32 -13.44
CA ASP A 71 6.36 2.53 -12.26
C ASP A 71 7.85 2.71 -11.89
N ARG A 72 8.18 2.66 -10.61
CA ARG A 72 9.53 2.93 -10.11
C ARG A 72 9.95 1.91 -9.08
N TRP A 73 11.07 1.27 -9.35
CA TRP A 73 11.76 0.40 -8.41
C TRP A 73 13.13 0.99 -8.09
N ALA A 74 13.38 1.27 -6.81
CA ALA A 74 14.57 1.99 -6.37
C ALA A 74 15.50 1.06 -5.59
N GLU A 75 16.77 1.04 -5.98
CA GLU A 75 17.80 0.30 -5.25
C GLU A 75 18.03 0.90 -3.86
N LYS A 76 18.37 0.02 -2.93
CA LYS A 76 18.77 0.37 -1.58
C LYS A 76 20.07 -0.35 -1.28
N ASP A 77 21.17 0.38 -1.44
CA ASP A 77 22.50 -0.12 -1.16
C ASP A 77 22.61 -0.55 0.30
N MET A 78 23.28 -1.68 0.51
CA MET A 78 23.58 -2.22 1.82
C MET A 78 25.06 -2.61 1.87
N PRO A 79 25.80 -2.19 2.91
CA PRO A 79 27.17 -2.64 3.13
C PRO A 79 27.23 -4.17 3.28
N VAL A 80 28.41 -4.73 3.02
CA VAL A 80 28.64 -6.16 3.24
C VAL A 80 28.79 -6.42 4.75
N PHE A 81 27.99 -7.34 5.28
CA PHE A 81 28.05 -7.79 6.68
C PHE A 81 28.37 -9.29 6.75
N GLN A 82 29.13 -9.71 7.76
CA GLN A 82 29.36 -11.13 8.03
C GLN A 82 28.49 -11.64 9.17
N LEU A 83 28.04 -12.89 9.07
CA LEU A 83 27.26 -13.51 10.14
C LEU A 83 28.11 -13.63 11.41
N GLY A 84 27.60 -13.11 12.53
CA GLY A 84 28.31 -13.09 13.81
C GLY A 84 29.27 -11.92 14.00
N GLU A 85 29.30 -10.98 13.05
CA GLU A 85 30.06 -9.74 13.17
C GLU A 85 29.49 -8.84 14.28
N TRP A 86 30.39 -8.26 15.07
CA TRP A 86 30.06 -7.26 16.08
C TRP A 86 30.24 -5.88 15.48
N ILE A 87 29.16 -5.11 15.44
CA ILE A 87 29.18 -3.72 14.98
C ILE A 87 28.87 -2.76 16.12
N LEU A 88 29.49 -1.57 16.08
CA LEU A 88 29.16 -0.48 17.00
C LEU A 88 28.14 0.43 16.32
N PRO A 89 26.93 0.61 16.86
CA PRO A 89 25.96 1.52 16.28
C PRO A 89 26.41 2.98 16.46
N ASP A 90 26.31 3.78 15.40
CA ASP A 90 26.67 5.20 15.44
C ASP A 90 25.70 6.03 16.29
N ASN A 91 24.41 5.68 16.25
CA ASN A 91 23.37 6.37 17.00
C ASN A 91 22.20 5.44 17.35
N ILE A 92 21.76 5.46 18.60
CA ILE A 92 20.56 4.77 19.06
C ILE A 92 19.59 5.83 19.58
N GLN A 93 18.44 5.96 18.92
CA GLN A 93 17.43 6.97 19.24
C GLN A 93 16.08 6.32 19.52
N ILE A 94 15.34 6.92 20.46
CA ILE A 94 13.92 6.63 20.67
C ILE A 94 13.15 7.72 19.95
N LEU A 95 12.51 7.36 18.83
CA LEU A 95 11.70 8.27 18.03
C LEU A 95 10.24 8.18 18.48
N THR A 96 9.55 9.32 18.48
CA THR A 96 8.11 9.39 18.71
C THR A 96 7.38 9.47 17.37
N GLY A 97 6.39 8.59 17.18
CA GLY A 97 5.50 8.62 16.03
C GLY A 97 4.12 9.17 16.39
N GLN A 98 3.39 9.69 15.40
CA GLN A 98 1.97 10.04 15.52
C GLN A 98 1.19 9.33 14.42
N THR A 99 -0.06 8.98 14.70
CA THR A 99 -0.97 8.46 13.66
C THR A 99 -1.43 9.61 12.78
N CYS A 100 -1.55 9.36 11.47
CA CYS A 100 -2.13 10.31 10.54
C CYS A 100 -3.55 9.88 10.17
N PRO A 101 -4.50 10.82 10.02
CA PRO A 101 -5.82 10.50 9.50
C PRO A 101 -5.74 10.00 8.05
N PRO A 102 -6.74 9.26 7.56
CA PRO A 102 -6.82 8.88 6.16
C PRO A 102 -6.79 10.10 5.23
N PRO A 103 -6.15 9.99 4.05
CA PRO A 103 -6.19 11.06 3.07
C PRO A 103 -7.60 11.24 2.50
N LEU A 104 -7.88 12.45 1.99
CA LEU A 104 -9.08 12.70 1.20
C LEU A 104 -9.08 11.83 -0.06
N LEU A 105 -10.28 11.50 -0.55
CA LEU A 105 -10.43 10.64 -1.72
C LEU A 105 -10.05 11.38 -2.99
N THR A 106 -9.19 10.78 -3.81
CA THR A 106 -9.04 11.18 -5.21
C THR A 106 -10.09 10.48 -6.07
N GLU A 107 -10.21 10.90 -7.33
CA GLU A 107 -11.08 10.21 -8.29
C GLU A 107 -10.70 8.74 -8.48
N ALA A 108 -9.39 8.42 -8.51
CA ALA A 108 -8.91 7.05 -8.61
C ALA A 108 -9.28 6.21 -7.36
N ASP A 109 -9.21 6.82 -6.16
CA ASP A 109 -9.61 6.15 -4.92
C ASP A 109 -11.11 5.89 -4.90
N LEU A 110 -11.92 6.85 -5.35
CA LEU A 110 -13.36 6.70 -5.44
C LEU A 110 -13.76 5.63 -6.45
N ILE A 111 -13.13 5.58 -7.63
CA ILE A 111 -13.34 4.50 -8.61
C ILE A 111 -13.00 3.14 -7.99
N SER A 112 -11.86 3.04 -7.29
CA SER A 112 -11.46 1.81 -6.60
C SER A 112 -12.46 1.37 -5.53
N LEU A 113 -13.10 2.32 -4.84
CA LEU A 113 -14.18 2.04 -3.90
C LEU A 113 -15.47 1.60 -4.60
N MET A 114 -15.85 2.28 -5.70
CA MET A 114 -17.01 1.90 -6.50
C MET A 114 -16.86 0.46 -7.04
N ASP A 115 -15.69 0.11 -7.55
CA ASP A 115 -15.36 -1.25 -8.00
C ASP A 115 -15.44 -2.27 -6.87
N ARG A 116 -14.83 -1.97 -5.72
CA ARG A 116 -14.87 -2.85 -4.54
C ARG A 116 -16.30 -3.13 -4.08
N HIS A 117 -17.18 -2.13 -4.19
CA HIS A 117 -18.58 -2.24 -3.79
C HIS A 117 -19.50 -2.70 -4.92
N GLY A 118 -18.99 -2.93 -6.13
CA GLY A 118 -19.75 -3.45 -7.27
C GLY A 118 -20.78 -2.47 -7.83
N ILE A 119 -20.51 -1.16 -7.75
CA ILE A 119 -21.37 -0.12 -8.33
C ILE A 119 -20.64 0.62 -9.47
N GLY A 120 -21.38 1.06 -10.49
CA GLY A 120 -20.80 1.74 -11.64
C GLY A 120 -20.08 0.79 -12.60
N THR A 121 -20.59 -0.44 -12.74
CA THR A 121 -20.03 -1.46 -13.62
C THR A 121 -20.18 -1.05 -15.10
N ASP A 122 -19.25 -1.50 -15.94
CA ASP A 122 -19.20 -1.23 -17.40
C ASP A 122 -19.00 0.24 -17.83
N ALA A 123 -17.81 0.80 -17.57
CA ALA A 123 -17.37 2.13 -18.01
C ALA A 123 -18.22 3.32 -17.52
N THR A 124 -19.10 3.12 -16.54
CA THR A 124 -20.00 4.17 -16.02
C THR A 124 -19.48 4.93 -14.80
N HIS A 125 -18.33 4.58 -14.22
CA HIS A 125 -17.79 5.30 -13.05
C HIS A 125 -17.59 6.79 -13.33
N ALA A 126 -16.98 7.11 -14.47
CA ALA A 126 -16.69 8.49 -14.86
C ALA A 126 -17.96 9.33 -14.97
N GLU A 127 -19.06 8.77 -15.50
CA GLU A 127 -20.34 9.44 -15.64
C GLU A 127 -20.97 9.78 -14.29
N HIS A 128 -20.99 8.83 -13.35
CA HIS A 128 -21.54 9.05 -12.02
C HIS A 128 -20.73 10.10 -11.24
N ILE A 129 -19.40 10.02 -11.31
CA ILE A 129 -18.48 10.96 -10.65
C ILE A 129 -18.65 12.36 -11.25
N GLU A 130 -18.77 12.47 -12.57
CA GLU A 130 -18.98 13.75 -13.23
C GLU A 130 -20.35 14.35 -12.88
N THR A 131 -21.39 13.52 -12.76
CA THR A 131 -22.72 13.97 -12.35
C THR A 131 -22.73 14.62 -10.97
N ILE A 132 -22.06 14.03 -9.97
CA ILE A 132 -21.98 14.59 -8.61
C ILE A 132 -21.13 15.87 -8.55
N LYS A 133 -20.12 15.99 -9.42
CA LYS A 133 -19.33 17.23 -9.59
C LYS A 133 -20.19 18.34 -10.22
N GLN A 134 -20.89 18.04 -11.31
CA GLN A 134 -21.76 18.99 -12.02
C GLN A 134 -22.92 19.50 -11.16
N ARG A 135 -23.46 18.65 -10.29
CA ARG A 135 -24.51 19.02 -9.33
C ARG A 135 -24.01 19.73 -8.08
N LEU A 136 -22.71 19.97 -7.97
CA LEU A 136 -22.07 20.64 -6.84
C LEU A 136 -22.29 19.92 -5.49
N TYR A 137 -22.48 18.60 -5.52
CA TYR A 137 -22.51 17.78 -4.29
C TYR A 137 -21.09 17.56 -3.76
N VAL A 138 -20.11 17.50 -4.66
CA VAL A 138 -18.69 17.43 -4.35
C VAL A 138 -17.93 18.54 -5.09
N GLY A 139 -16.93 19.10 -4.44
CA GLY A 139 -15.96 20.02 -5.01
C GLY A 139 -14.57 19.38 -5.14
N LEU A 140 -13.69 20.03 -5.89
CA LEU A 140 -12.28 19.64 -6.01
C LEU A 140 -11.40 20.57 -5.18
N GLU A 141 -10.77 20.02 -4.14
CA GLU A 141 -9.73 20.71 -3.38
C GLU A 141 -8.35 20.41 -4.00
N GLN A 142 -7.52 21.43 -4.15
CA GLN A 142 -6.21 21.36 -4.83
C GLN A 142 -6.28 20.73 -6.24
N ASN A 143 -7.44 20.83 -6.88
CA ASN A 143 -7.73 20.23 -8.19
C ASN A 143 -7.50 18.69 -8.24
N LYS A 144 -7.55 18.01 -7.09
CA LYS A 144 -7.24 16.57 -6.98
C LYS A 144 -8.16 15.82 -6.02
N PHE A 145 -8.51 16.41 -4.88
CA PHE A 145 -9.25 15.74 -3.81
C PHE A 145 -10.73 16.07 -3.89
N LEU A 146 -11.58 15.04 -3.77
CA LEU A 146 -13.03 15.17 -3.74
C LEU A 146 -13.48 15.51 -2.31
N VAL A 147 -14.11 16.67 -2.15
CA VAL A 147 -14.60 17.16 -0.86
C VAL A 147 -16.11 17.40 -0.94
N PRO A 148 -16.92 16.85 -0.03
CA PRO A 148 -18.37 17.07 -0.06
C PRO A 148 -18.70 18.55 0.24
N GLY A 149 -19.62 19.11 -0.54
CA GLY A 149 -20.22 20.41 -0.23
C GLY A 149 -21.29 20.29 0.85
N GLN A 150 -21.75 21.42 1.39
CA GLN A 150 -22.80 21.45 2.43
C GLN A 150 -24.08 20.73 1.97
N LEU A 151 -24.48 20.92 0.71
CA LEU A 151 -25.66 20.25 0.16
C LEU A 151 -25.46 18.73 0.03
N GLY A 152 -24.31 18.29 -0.47
CA GLY A 152 -24.00 16.87 -0.60
C GLY A 152 -23.97 16.16 0.76
N MET A 153 -23.32 16.78 1.76
CA MET A 153 -23.27 16.26 3.12
C MET A 153 -24.67 16.19 3.75
N GLY A 154 -25.44 17.28 3.66
CA GLY A 154 -26.78 17.34 4.25
C GLY A 154 -27.76 16.34 3.64
N LEU A 155 -27.64 16.02 2.34
CA LEU A 155 -28.45 14.98 1.71
C LEU A 155 -28.10 13.59 2.27
N VAL A 156 -26.82 13.25 2.36
CA VAL A 156 -26.37 11.95 2.88
C VAL A 156 -26.77 11.76 4.35
N GLU A 157 -26.43 12.73 5.20
CA GLU A 157 -26.78 12.69 6.63
C GLU A 157 -28.30 12.70 6.84
N GLY A 158 -29.03 13.47 6.03
CA GLY A 158 -30.48 13.55 6.05
C GLY A 158 -31.13 12.18 5.83
N TYR A 159 -30.76 11.48 4.75
CA TYR A 159 -31.31 10.15 4.47
C TYR A 159 -30.88 9.10 5.49
N ASP A 160 -29.62 9.12 5.92
CA ASP A 160 -29.12 8.18 6.94
C ASP A 160 -29.85 8.37 8.29
N SER A 161 -30.17 9.62 8.67
CA SER A 161 -30.90 9.93 9.91
C SER A 161 -32.35 9.41 9.92
N MET A 162 -32.95 9.19 8.75
CA MET A 162 -34.30 8.63 8.62
C MET A 162 -34.33 7.11 8.88
N GLY A 163 -33.17 6.48 9.11
CA GLY A 163 -33.04 5.04 9.35
C GLY A 163 -33.06 4.20 8.07
N PHE A 164 -33.03 4.83 6.91
CA PHE A 164 -32.82 4.16 5.64
C PHE A 164 -31.35 4.27 5.27
N GLU A 165 -30.62 3.15 5.17
CA GLU A 165 -29.22 3.12 4.73
C GLU A 165 -29.07 3.37 3.21
N MET A 166 -29.71 4.42 2.70
CA MET A 166 -29.75 4.77 1.26
C MET A 166 -28.40 5.26 0.73
N SER A 167 -27.51 5.73 1.61
CA SER A 167 -26.15 6.13 1.25
C SER A 167 -25.23 4.94 0.94
N LYS A 168 -25.62 3.73 1.37
CA LYS A 168 -24.82 2.52 1.16
C LYS A 168 -25.00 1.99 -0.26
N PRO A 169 -23.94 1.44 -0.88
CA PRO A 169 -24.00 0.99 -2.28
C PRO A 169 -24.82 -0.29 -2.51
N ASN A 170 -25.28 -0.96 -1.45
CA ASN A 170 -25.84 -2.31 -1.47
C ASN A 170 -27.02 -2.49 -2.44
N LEU A 171 -27.99 -1.58 -2.41
CA LEU A 171 -29.17 -1.67 -3.29
C LEU A 171 -28.78 -1.53 -4.76
N ARG A 172 -27.79 -0.68 -5.04
CA ARG A 172 -27.32 -0.45 -6.41
C ARG A 172 -26.47 -1.61 -6.91
N SER A 173 -25.63 -2.19 -6.07
CA SER A 173 -24.79 -3.33 -6.46
C SER A 173 -25.62 -4.57 -6.72
N GLU A 174 -26.67 -4.82 -5.93
CA GLU A 174 -27.64 -5.90 -6.19
C GLU A 174 -28.36 -5.69 -7.53
N PHE A 175 -28.86 -4.48 -7.80
CA PHE A 175 -29.49 -4.14 -9.06
C PHE A 175 -28.55 -4.32 -10.28
N GLU A 176 -27.30 -3.86 -10.18
CA GLU A 176 -26.31 -4.05 -11.26
C GLU A 176 -25.89 -5.51 -11.44
N ALA A 177 -25.93 -6.32 -10.37
CA ALA A 177 -25.68 -7.76 -10.47
C ALA A 177 -26.80 -8.45 -11.27
N ASP A 178 -28.06 -8.06 -11.06
CA ASP A 178 -29.21 -8.59 -11.79
C ASP A 178 -29.16 -8.26 -13.29
N LEU A 179 -28.61 -7.10 -13.67
CA LEU A 179 -28.45 -6.71 -15.08
C LEU A 179 -27.40 -7.52 -15.84
N LYS A 180 -26.51 -8.24 -15.13
CA LYS A 180 -25.47 -9.08 -15.74
C LYS A 180 -25.91 -10.52 -16.02
N LEU A 181 -27.10 -10.91 -15.54
CA LEU A 181 -27.73 -12.22 -15.79
C LEU A 181 -28.45 -12.23 -17.14
#